data_AF-X8JCK5-F1
#
_entry.id   AF-X8JCK5-F1
#
_cell.length_a   1.000
_cell.length_b   1.000
_cell.length_c   1.000
_cell.angle_alpha   90.00
_cell.angle_beta   90.00
_cell.angle_gamma   90.00
#
_symmetry.space_group_name_H-M   'P 1'
#
loop_
_entity.id
_entity.type
_entity.pdbx_description
1 polymer ?
#
loop_
_entity_poly.entity_id
_entity_poly.type
_entity_poly.pdbx_seq_one_letter_code
_entity_poly.pdbx_strand_id
1 'polypeptide(L)'
;MSTKSIKALYHTVKWDEKVVSEEGAALKITRVRSERKFSGAMTGTGICHFKGSIDASAEGEVIFIVENGKFTGTAQADWLVDEKTAIGGLKGLKGKGGYKHEATAKCEDGTSVWFDYTL
;
A
#
# COMPACT_ATOMS: atom_id res chain seq x y z
N MET A 1 -9.65 -16.21 -15.98
CA MET A 1 -9.44 -16.08 -14.52
C MET A 1 -10.69 -15.45 -13.93
N SER A 2 -11.04 -15.78 -12.70
CA SER A 2 -12.02 -15.02 -11.91
C SER A 2 -11.31 -13.92 -11.11
N THR A 3 -11.92 -12.75 -11.00
CA THR A 3 -11.43 -11.71 -10.09
C THR A 3 -11.70 -12.14 -8.65
N LYS A 4 -10.70 -11.94 -7.78
CA LYS A 4 -10.80 -12.09 -6.32
C LYS A 4 -10.79 -10.71 -5.67
N SER A 5 -11.44 -10.58 -4.52
CA SER A 5 -11.44 -9.35 -3.71
C SER A 5 -11.12 -9.69 -2.26
N ILE A 6 -10.10 -9.05 -1.70
CA ILE A 6 -9.70 -9.25 -0.29
C ILE A 6 -9.78 -7.95 0.51
N LYS A 7 -9.98 -8.10 1.82
CA LYS A 7 -9.82 -7.04 2.82
C LYS A 7 -8.70 -7.45 3.78
N ALA A 8 -7.86 -6.49 4.15
CA ALA A 8 -6.76 -6.70 5.08
C ALA A 8 -6.54 -5.44 5.94
N LEU A 9 -5.68 -5.56 6.95
CA LEU A 9 -5.18 -4.43 7.73
C LEU A 9 -3.67 -4.27 7.49
N TYR A 10 -3.20 -3.03 7.35
CA TYR A 10 -1.79 -2.71 7.58
C TYR A 10 -1.60 -1.78 8.78
N HIS A 11 -0.41 -1.89 9.38
CA HIS A 11 0.08 -0.97 10.40
C HIS A 11 1.35 -0.28 9.87
N THR A 12 1.46 1.04 10.05
CA THR A 12 2.69 1.78 9.72
C THR A 12 3.72 1.48 10.81
N VAL A 13 4.81 0.79 10.45
CA VAL A 13 5.89 0.42 11.38
C VAL A 13 6.93 1.55 11.47
N LYS A 14 7.06 2.36 10.41
CA LYS A 14 8.05 3.43 10.30
C LYS A 14 7.60 4.51 9.33
N TRP A 15 7.95 5.76 9.62
CA TRP A 15 7.67 6.94 8.80
C TRP A 15 8.93 7.81 8.76
N ASP A 16 9.62 7.86 7.62
CA ASP A 16 10.73 8.78 7.36
C ASP A 16 10.24 9.86 6.38
N GLU A 17 10.00 11.07 6.87
CA GLU A 17 9.49 12.19 6.08
C GLU A 17 10.50 13.34 6.03
N LYS A 18 10.78 13.82 4.82
CA LYS A 18 11.76 14.88 4.56
C LYS A 18 11.15 15.96 3.68
N VAL A 19 11.31 17.22 4.06
CA VAL A 19 10.88 18.35 3.24
C VAL A 19 11.75 18.42 1.98
N VAL A 20 11.11 18.68 0.83
CA VAL A 20 11.77 18.83 -0.48
C VAL A 20 11.35 20.09 -1.23
N SER A 21 10.35 20.83 -0.74
CA SER A 21 10.10 22.22 -1.13
C SER A 21 11.11 23.16 -0.48
N GLU A 22 11.39 24.29 -1.15
CA GLU A 22 12.18 25.39 -0.59
C GLU A 22 11.50 26.03 0.64
N GLU A 23 12.29 26.70 1.47
CA GLU A 23 11.79 27.42 2.65
C GLU A 23 10.97 28.64 2.23
N GLY A 24 9.80 28.85 2.85
CA GLY A 24 8.85 29.90 2.47
C GLY A 24 7.99 29.60 1.24
N ALA A 25 8.14 28.44 0.59
CA ALA A 25 7.29 28.04 -0.53
C ALA A 25 5.80 27.95 -0.14
N ALA A 26 4.91 28.42 -1.03
CA ALA A 26 3.46 28.46 -0.80
C ALA A 26 2.80 27.07 -0.60
N LEU A 27 3.50 25.99 -0.98
CA LEU A 27 3.11 24.60 -0.70
C LEU A 27 4.31 23.86 -0.11
N LYS A 28 4.15 23.32 1.10
CA LYS A 28 5.12 22.39 1.71
C LYS A 28 5.04 21.05 0.98
N ILE A 29 6.08 20.70 0.24
CA ILE A 29 6.21 19.39 -0.43
C ILE A 29 7.16 18.53 0.41
N THR A 30 6.75 17.30 0.74
CA THR A 30 7.59 16.34 1.45
C THR A 30 7.70 15.01 0.69
N ARG A 31 8.81 14.31 0.91
CA ARG A 31 9.04 12.94 0.46
C ARG A 31 8.93 12.03 1.69
N VAL A 32 7.99 11.09 1.63
CA VAL A 32 7.77 10.09 2.69
C VAL A 32 8.28 8.72 2.23
N ARG A 33 9.00 8.03 3.11
CA ARG A 33 9.27 6.59 3.03
C ARG A 33 8.63 5.91 4.24
N SER A 34 7.47 5.27 4.03
CA SER A 34 6.81 4.45 5.04
C SER A 34 7.19 2.98 4.90
N GLU A 35 7.44 2.29 6.01
CA GLU A 35 7.45 0.82 6.06
C GLU A 35 6.15 0.36 6.73
N ARG A 36 5.38 -0.50 6.06
CA ARG A 36 4.06 -0.98 6.49
C ARG A 36 4.10 -2.50 6.71
N LYS A 37 3.37 -3.02 7.69
CA LYS A 37 3.21 -4.48 7.94
C LYS A 37 1.76 -4.89 7.74
N PHE A 38 1.54 -5.88 6.89
CA PHE A 38 0.21 -6.39 6.51
C PHE A 38 -0.20 -7.62 7.32
N SER A 39 -1.50 -7.76 7.55
CA SER A 39 -2.13 -8.85 8.30
C SER A 39 -3.56 -9.13 7.80
N GLY A 40 -3.95 -10.40 7.80
CA GLY A 40 -5.23 -10.88 7.24
C GLY A 40 -4.98 -11.76 6.02
N ALA A 41 -5.82 -11.63 4.98
CA ALA A 41 -5.66 -12.35 3.70
C ALA A 41 -4.42 -11.92 2.87
N MET A 42 -3.77 -10.82 3.28
CA MET A 42 -2.50 -10.32 2.76
C MET A 42 -1.51 -10.22 3.92
N THR A 43 -0.33 -10.82 3.79
CA THR A 43 0.71 -10.81 4.83
C THR A 43 2.08 -10.49 4.23
N GLY A 44 2.89 -9.75 4.98
CA GLY A 44 4.20 -9.30 4.52
C GLY A 44 4.52 -7.88 4.98
N THR A 45 5.54 -7.27 4.37
CA THR A 45 5.86 -5.85 4.54
C THR A 45 5.81 -5.11 3.21
N GLY A 46 5.44 -3.84 3.27
CA GLY A 46 5.38 -2.94 2.14
C GLY A 46 6.16 -1.67 2.39
N ILE A 47 7.19 -1.46 1.56
CA ILE A 47 7.38 -0.15 0.95
C ILE A 47 6.59 -0.23 -0.36
N CYS A 48 7.18 0.03 -1.53
CA CYS A 48 6.40 0.24 -2.74
C CYS A 48 6.36 -0.89 -3.80
N HIS A 49 7.03 -2.05 -3.83
CA HIS A 49 7.86 -2.83 -2.91
C HIS A 49 7.12 -3.53 -1.75
N PHE A 50 6.13 -4.36 -2.09
CA PHE A 50 5.60 -5.43 -1.24
C PHE A 50 6.43 -6.72 -1.38
N LYS A 51 6.64 -7.42 -0.27
CA LYS A 51 7.18 -8.78 -0.22
C LYS A 51 6.33 -9.65 0.72
N GLY A 52 5.89 -10.81 0.24
CA GLY A 52 5.04 -11.74 0.98
C GLY A 52 4.17 -12.61 0.08
N SER A 53 2.98 -12.97 0.56
CA SER A 53 2.01 -13.82 -0.16
C SER A 53 0.57 -13.27 -0.08
N ILE A 54 -0.28 -13.75 -0.98
CA ILE A 54 -1.69 -13.34 -1.13
C ILE A 54 -2.54 -14.61 -1.30
N ASP A 55 -3.62 -14.78 -0.51
CA ASP A 55 -4.45 -16.00 -0.49
C ASP A 55 -3.63 -17.31 -0.40
N ALA A 56 -2.60 -17.33 0.46
CA ALA A 56 -1.68 -18.46 0.62
C ALA A 56 -0.95 -18.89 -0.67
N SER A 57 -0.70 -17.96 -1.59
CA SER A 57 0.28 -18.15 -2.67
C SER A 57 1.67 -18.51 -2.11
N ALA A 58 2.54 -19.06 -2.97
CA ALA A 58 3.97 -19.01 -2.70
C ALA A 58 4.45 -17.54 -2.56
N GLU A 59 5.56 -17.32 -1.84
CA GLU A 59 6.09 -15.97 -1.65
C GLU A 59 6.56 -15.34 -2.97
N GLY A 60 6.40 -14.02 -3.06
CA GLY A 60 6.91 -13.22 -4.16
C GLY A 60 7.11 -11.76 -3.77
N GLU A 61 7.50 -10.96 -4.75
CA GLU A 61 7.71 -9.52 -4.62
C GLU A 61 7.03 -8.78 -5.78
N VAL A 62 6.52 -7.58 -5.52
CA VAL A 62 5.82 -6.75 -6.52
C VAL A 62 5.82 -5.28 -6.14
N ILE A 63 5.73 -4.40 -7.13
CA ILE A 63 5.53 -2.96 -6.96
C ILE A 63 4.04 -2.59 -7.10
N PHE A 64 3.55 -1.82 -6.13
CA PHE A 64 2.27 -1.16 -6.11
C PHE A 64 2.47 0.33 -6.39
N ILE A 65 2.04 0.78 -7.57
CA ILE A 65 2.00 2.19 -7.94
C ILE A 65 0.84 2.83 -7.16
N VAL A 66 1.12 3.84 -6.32
CA VAL A 66 0.11 4.54 -5.53
C VAL A 66 -0.38 5.76 -6.30
N GLU A 67 -1.70 5.86 -6.49
CA GLU A 67 -2.36 6.90 -7.29
C GLU A 67 -3.49 7.57 -6.48
N ASN A 68 -4.00 8.70 -6.97
CA ASN A 68 -5.14 9.43 -6.39
C ASN A 68 -5.03 9.77 -4.89
N GLY A 69 -3.80 9.84 -4.36
CA GLY A 69 -3.51 10.09 -2.95
C GLY A 69 -4.07 11.43 -2.49
N LYS A 70 -4.92 11.40 -1.45
CA LYS A 70 -5.60 12.58 -0.89
C LYS A 70 -5.58 12.56 0.63
N PHE A 71 -5.37 13.74 1.22
CA PHE A 71 -5.58 13.97 2.66
C PHE A 71 -6.55 15.12 2.90
N THR A 72 -7.72 14.82 3.49
CA THR A 72 -8.71 15.81 3.93
C THR A 72 -9.48 15.30 5.15
N GLY A 73 -8.84 15.28 6.33
CA GLY A 73 -9.39 14.63 7.55
C GLY A 73 -9.38 13.10 7.52
N THR A 74 -9.12 12.52 6.34
CA THR A 74 -8.88 11.11 6.06
C THR A 74 -7.64 11.04 5.17
N ALA A 75 -6.72 10.11 5.43
CA ALA A 75 -5.70 9.70 4.48
C ALA A 75 -6.22 8.55 3.61
N GLN A 76 -6.24 8.74 2.29
CA GLN A 76 -6.66 7.73 1.33
C GLN A 76 -5.80 7.76 0.07
N ALA A 77 -5.65 6.62 -0.59
CA ALA A 77 -5.08 6.51 -1.93
C ALA A 77 -5.55 5.22 -2.61
N ASP A 78 -5.55 5.22 -3.94
CA ASP A 78 -5.67 4.00 -4.74
C ASP A 78 -4.27 3.39 -4.96
N TRP A 79 -4.23 2.11 -5.35
CA TRP A 79 -3.01 1.52 -5.92
C TRP A 79 -3.30 0.60 -7.11
N LEU A 80 -2.31 0.46 -7.98
CA LEU A 80 -2.25 -0.45 -9.13
C LEU A 80 -1.02 -1.36 -9.02
N VAL A 81 -1.13 -2.60 -9.49
CA VAL A 81 0.03 -3.51 -9.60
C VAL A 81 0.87 -3.14 -10.83
N ASP A 82 2.17 -2.89 -10.67
CA ASP A 82 3.11 -2.92 -11.79
C ASP A 82 3.44 -4.38 -12.13
N GLU A 83 2.64 -4.96 -13.03
CA GLU A 83 2.71 -6.37 -13.43
C GLU A 83 4.13 -6.81 -13.87
N LYS A 84 4.95 -5.89 -14.39
CA LYS A 84 6.31 -6.17 -14.86
C LYS A 84 7.30 -6.49 -13.73
N THR A 85 6.96 -6.07 -12.52
CA THR A 85 7.80 -6.24 -11.32
C THR A 85 7.42 -7.47 -10.50
N ALA A 86 6.31 -8.13 -10.86
CA ALA A 86 5.76 -9.24 -10.11
C ALA A 86 6.60 -10.53 -10.31
N ILE A 87 7.26 -10.99 -9.25
CA ILE A 87 8.17 -12.14 -9.26
C ILE A 87 7.83 -13.17 -8.18
N GLY A 88 8.45 -14.35 -8.26
CA GLY A 88 8.15 -15.48 -7.36
C GLY A 88 6.72 -16.00 -7.55
N GLY A 89 6.07 -16.37 -6.44
CA GLY A 89 4.67 -16.80 -6.42
C GLY A 89 3.64 -15.71 -6.73
N LEU A 90 4.07 -14.46 -6.93
CA LEU A 90 3.23 -13.36 -7.43
C LEU A 90 3.40 -13.12 -8.93
N LYS A 91 4.22 -13.91 -9.65
CA LYS A 91 4.47 -13.69 -11.09
C LYS A 91 3.18 -13.80 -11.90
N GLY A 92 2.82 -12.73 -12.60
CA GLY A 92 1.58 -12.61 -13.37
C GLY A 92 0.42 -11.97 -12.61
N LEU A 93 0.63 -11.56 -11.34
CA LEU A 93 -0.33 -10.78 -10.57
C LEU A 93 -0.77 -9.52 -11.34
N LYS A 94 -2.08 -9.35 -11.45
CA LYS A 94 -2.73 -8.12 -11.90
C LYS A 94 -3.71 -7.69 -10.82
N GLY A 95 -3.82 -6.39 -10.55
CA GLY A 95 -4.82 -5.93 -9.59
C GLY A 95 -4.78 -4.44 -9.33
N LYS A 96 -5.80 -4.00 -8.60
CA LYS A 96 -5.97 -2.64 -8.10
C LYS A 96 -6.55 -2.68 -6.69
N GLY A 97 -6.52 -1.56 -5.99
CA GLY A 97 -7.08 -1.48 -4.65
C GLY A 97 -6.82 -0.12 -4.05
N GLY A 98 -6.68 -0.06 -2.73
CA GLY A 98 -6.33 1.17 -2.05
C GLY A 98 -6.47 1.05 -0.54
N TYR A 99 -6.37 2.19 0.12
CA TYR A 99 -6.51 2.31 1.57
C TYR A 99 -7.34 3.52 1.99
N LYS A 100 -8.00 3.41 3.15
CA LYS A 100 -8.65 4.53 3.85
C LYS A 100 -8.34 4.47 5.33
N HIS A 101 -7.82 5.56 5.88
CA HIS A 101 -7.52 5.73 7.30
C HIS A 101 -8.03 7.11 7.76
N GLU A 102 -8.98 7.14 8.67
CA GLU A 102 -9.51 8.39 9.24
C GLU A 102 -8.44 9.05 10.14
N ALA A 103 -8.27 10.37 10.10
CA ALA A 103 -7.21 11.03 10.88
C ALA A 103 -7.46 11.03 12.40
N THR A 104 -8.64 10.57 12.85
CA THR A 104 -8.98 10.30 14.25
C THR A 104 -8.67 8.86 14.68
N ALA A 105 -8.36 7.96 13.74
CA ALA A 105 -7.89 6.62 14.06
C ALA A 105 -6.42 6.68 14.49
N LYS A 106 -6.06 5.82 15.45
CA LYS A 106 -4.69 5.63 15.91
C LYS A 106 -3.95 4.64 15.02
N CYS A 107 -2.62 4.62 15.14
CA CYS A 107 -1.79 3.59 14.51
C CYS A 107 -2.11 2.17 15.00
N GLU A 108 -2.61 2.01 16.23
CA GLU A 108 -3.03 0.71 16.79
C GLU A 108 -4.39 0.21 16.28
N ASP A 109 -5.23 1.08 15.70
CA ASP A 109 -6.50 0.70 15.07
C ASP A 109 -6.30 0.11 13.65
N GLY A 110 -5.10 0.30 13.09
CA GLY A 110 -4.72 -0.13 11.75
C GLY A 110 -5.32 0.72 10.62
N THR A 111 -4.95 0.37 9.38
CA THR A 111 -5.54 0.93 8.16
C THR A 111 -6.28 -0.16 7.39
N SER A 112 -7.56 0.09 7.09
CA SER A 112 -8.36 -0.77 6.22
C SER A 112 -7.91 -0.65 4.77
N VAL A 113 -7.63 -1.80 4.14
CA VAL A 113 -7.30 -1.88 2.71
C VAL A 113 -8.19 -2.86 1.97
N TRP A 114 -8.39 -2.58 0.68
CA TRP A 114 -9.04 -3.47 -0.28
C TRP A 114 -8.08 -3.77 -1.43
N PHE A 115 -8.20 -4.97 -2.01
CA PHE A 115 -7.44 -5.37 -3.19
C PHE A 115 -8.27 -6.32 -4.06
N ASP A 116 -8.54 -5.88 -5.30
CA ASP A 116 -9.23 -6.61 -6.35
C ASP A 116 -8.20 -7.09 -7.38
N TYR A 117 -8.10 -8.41 -7.59
CA TYR A 117 -6.95 -8.99 -8.30
C TYR A 117 -7.24 -10.28 -9.06
N THR A 118 -6.31 -10.63 -9.96
CA THR A 118 -6.18 -11.93 -10.62
C THR A 118 -4.74 -12.40 -10.54
N LEU A 119 -4.55 -13.70 -10.28
CA LEU A 119 -3.28 -14.43 -10.24
C LEU A 119 -3.52 -15.81 -10.86
#